data_AF-A0AAW7WBQ2-F1
#
_entry.id   AF-A0AAW7WBQ2-F1
#
_cell.length_a   1.000
_cell.length_b   1.000
_cell.length_c   1.000
_cell.angle_alpha   90.00
_cell.angle_beta   90.00
_cell.angle_gamma   90.00
#
_symmetry.space_group_name_H-M   'P 1'
#
loop_
_entity.id
_entity.type
_entity.pdbx_description
1 polymer ?
#
loop_
_entity_poly.entity_id
_entity_poly.type
_entity_poly.pdbx_seq_one_letter_code
_entity_poly.pdbx_strand_id
1 'polypeptide(L)'
;MGTASVQADKVVNVRLSESEHTLLKAYCASLNRSMQDVLRDFALMQIQKQRFCCRLVRSLMAEHGIEQDPRVSKPCYGYACYYCSHAEACTAGETDLLYIPRQEIRELVTEESAFIFDFDGSSIDNPVQAG
;
A
#
# COMPACT_ATOMS: atom_id res chain seq x y z
N MET A 1 17.42 33.72 -2.85
CA MET A 1 18.07 32.39 -2.85
C MET A 1 17.70 31.71 -1.54
N GLY A 2 16.65 30.89 -1.56
CA GLY A 2 16.19 30.18 -0.37
C GLY A 2 17.05 28.94 -0.14
N THR A 3 17.61 28.80 1.06
CA THR A 3 18.32 27.60 1.50
C THR A 3 17.35 26.44 1.53
N ALA A 4 17.48 25.49 0.59
CA ALA A 4 16.84 24.19 0.72
C ALA A 4 17.40 23.53 1.98
N SER A 5 16.62 23.49 3.06
CA SER A 5 16.98 22.70 4.22
C SER A 5 16.97 21.24 3.80
N VAL A 6 18.10 20.57 3.93
CA VAL A 6 18.16 19.11 3.83
C VAL A 6 17.33 18.59 4.99
N GLN A 7 16.09 18.20 4.72
CA GLN A 7 15.18 17.69 5.74
C GLN A 7 15.69 16.30 6.12
N ALA A 8 16.43 16.22 7.24
CA ALA A 8 17.01 14.97 7.71
C ALA A 8 15.91 13.96 8.08
N ASP A 9 16.08 12.72 7.62
CA ASP A 9 15.21 11.60 7.98
C ASP A 9 15.06 11.48 9.50
N LYS A 10 13.85 11.19 9.95
CA LYS A 10 13.52 11.01 11.37
C LYS A 10 13.24 9.54 11.67
N VAL A 11 13.79 9.06 12.78
CA VAL A 11 13.62 7.68 13.24
C VAL A 11 12.40 7.58 14.14
N VAL A 12 11.54 6.60 13.86
CA VAL A 12 10.41 6.21 14.71
C VAL A 12 10.77 4.90 15.42
N ASN A 13 10.72 4.90 16.75
CA ASN A 13 10.97 3.71 17.56
C ASN A 13 9.64 3.13 18.08
N VAL A 14 9.42 1.84 17.87
CA VAL A 14 8.21 1.12 18.30
C VAL A 14 8.61 -0.07 19.17
N ARG A 15 7.85 -0.34 20.24
CA ARG A 15 8.03 -1.54 21.07
C ARG A 15 7.05 -2.62 20.60
N LEU A 16 7.58 -3.81 20.36
CA LEU A 16 6.82 -5.01 20.03
C LEU A 16 7.14 -6.09 21.07
N SER A 17 6.19 -6.99 21.30
CA SER A 17 6.50 -8.25 21.96
C SER A 17 7.44 -9.11 21.09
N GLU A 18 8.08 -10.10 21.70
CA GLU A 18 9.01 -10.99 20.98
C GLU A 18 8.33 -11.75 19.84
N SER A 19 7.09 -12.21 20.03
CA SER A 19 6.32 -12.93 19.02
C SER A 19 5.93 -12.02 17.85
N GLU A 20 5.48 -10.79 18.12
CA GLU A 20 5.15 -9.80 17.08
C GLU A 20 6.39 -9.42 16.26
N HIS A 21 7.53 -9.20 16.92
CA HIS A 21 8.79 -8.90 16.24
C HIS A 21 9.26 -10.08 15.39
N THR A 22 9.14 -11.32 15.88
CA THR A 22 9.50 -12.54 15.14
C THR A 22 8.62 -12.72 13.90
N LEU A 23 7.30 -12.53 14.04
CA LEU A 23 6.36 -12.55 12.92
C LEU A 23 6.71 -11.48 11.88
N LEU A 24 6.92 -10.24 12.32
CA LEU A 24 7.27 -9.13 11.43
C LEU A 24 8.57 -9.41 10.68
N LYS A 25 9.59 -9.96 11.35
CA LYS A 25 10.86 -10.34 10.74
C LYS A 25 10.68 -11.41 9.65
N ALA A 26 9.91 -12.45 9.93
CA ALA A 26 9.61 -13.51 8.95
C ALA A 26 8.83 -12.97 7.74
N TYR A 27 7.84 -12.11 7.98
CA TYR A 27 7.08 -11.45 6.93
C TYR A 27 7.93 -10.52 6.05
N CYS A 28 8.83 -9.74 6.64
CA CYS A 28 9.76 -8.91 5.87
C CYS A 28 10.70 -9.75 5.00
N ALA A 29 11.16 -10.89 5.51
CA ALA A 29 11.99 -11.83 4.76
C ALA A 29 11.23 -12.44 3.57
N SER A 30 9.94 -12.80 3.72
CA SER A 30 9.14 -13.32 2.60
C SER A 30 8.92 -12.28 1.50
N LEU A 31 8.94 -11.00 1.84
CA LEU A 31 8.86 -9.89 0.89
C LEU A 31 10.20 -9.50 0.26
N ASN A 32 11.32 -10.04 0.76
CA ASN A 32 12.66 -9.57 0.45
C ASN A 32 12.81 -8.04 0.66
N ARG A 33 12.27 -7.52 1.77
CA ARG A 33 12.33 -6.09 2.13
C ARG A 33 12.80 -5.87 3.55
N SER A 34 13.32 -4.68 3.82
CA SER A 34 13.69 -4.29 5.18
C SER A 34 12.44 -4.05 6.04
N MET A 35 12.59 -4.25 7.35
CA MET A 35 11.51 -3.96 8.30
C MET A 35 11.12 -2.47 8.30
N GLN A 36 12.09 -1.58 8.12
CA GLN A 36 11.87 -0.14 8.01
C GLN A 36 10.96 0.19 6.82
N ASP A 37 11.23 -0.39 5.65
CA ASP A 37 10.44 -0.13 4.45
C ASP A 37 9.00 -0.62 4.60
N VAL A 38 8.83 -1.84 5.13
CA VAL A 38 7.50 -2.44 5.33
C VAL A 38 6.68 -1.64 6.33
N LEU A 39 7.28 -1.22 7.45
CA LEU A 39 6.59 -0.41 8.47
C LEU A 39 6.25 0.99 7.95
N ARG A 40 7.17 1.64 7.22
CA ARG A 40 6.93 2.94 6.59
C ARG A 40 5.75 2.87 5.63
N ASP A 41 5.77 1.90 4.73
CA ASP A 41 4.74 1.74 3.71
C ASP A 41 3.38 1.41 4.35
N PHE A 42 3.32 0.51 5.35
CA PHE A 42 2.07 0.24 6.04
C PHE A 42 1.52 1.46 6.78
N ALA A 43 2.36 2.21 7.50
CA ALA A 43 1.92 3.43 8.18
C ALA A 43 1.34 4.45 7.19
N LEU A 44 2.02 4.69 6.07
CA LEU A 44 1.58 5.62 5.05
C LEU A 44 0.33 5.12 4.31
N MET A 45 0.24 3.83 3.98
CA MET A 45 -0.94 3.26 3.32
C MET A 45 -2.21 3.44 4.15
N GLN A 46 -2.14 3.26 5.47
CA GLN A 46 -3.29 3.47 6.34
C GLN A 46 -3.72 4.94 6.38
N ILE A 47 -2.77 5.87 6.52
CA ILE A 47 -3.06 7.32 6.50
C ILE A 47 -3.69 7.72 5.16
N GLN A 48 -3.11 7.27 4.05
CA GLN A 48 -3.60 7.53 2.70
C GLN A 48 -5.04 7.02 2.51
N LYS A 49 -5.35 5.81 2.97
CA LYS A 49 -6.69 5.22 2.85
C LYS A 49 -7.71 5.93 3.76
N GLN A 50 -7.29 6.33 4.96
CA GLN A 50 -8.14 7.06 5.90
C GLN A 50 -8.58 8.44 5.39
N ARG A 51 -7.80 9.08 4.50
CA ARG A 51 -8.14 10.37 3.87
C ARG A 51 -9.54 10.39 3.24
N PHE A 52 -10.03 9.27 2.71
CA PHE A 52 -11.34 9.19 2.06
C PHE A 52 -12.51 9.39 3.00
N CYS A 53 -12.41 8.91 4.24
CA CYS A 53 -13.49 8.96 5.22
C CYS A 53 -13.22 9.94 6.36
N CYS A 54 -12.00 10.46 6.51
CA CYS A 54 -11.60 11.30 7.65
C CYS A 54 -11.16 12.71 7.22
N ARG A 55 -11.97 13.72 7.56
CA ARG A 55 -11.63 15.13 7.31
C ARG A 55 -10.36 15.58 8.03
N LEU A 56 -10.10 15.07 9.24
CA LEU A 56 -8.89 15.39 10.00
C LEU A 56 -7.63 14.99 9.22
N VAL A 57 -7.56 13.73 8.76
CA VAL A 57 -6.41 13.24 7.99
C VAL A 57 -6.24 14.02 6.70
N ARG A 58 -7.34 14.34 6.01
CA ARG A 58 -7.28 15.17 4.81
C ARG A 58 -6.66 16.56 5.08
N SER A 59 -7.02 17.20 6.19
CA SER A 59 -6.43 18.48 6.59
C SER A 59 -4.95 18.35 6.96
N LEU A 60 -4.58 17.33 7.74
CA LEU A 60 -3.17 17.10 8.14
C LEU A 60 -2.28 16.85 6.93
N MET A 61 -2.74 16.05 5.96
CA MET A 61 -1.99 15.82 4.72
C MET A 61 -1.81 17.12 3.91
N ALA A 62 -2.86 17.93 3.80
CA ALA A 62 -2.79 19.21 3.09
C ALA A 62 -1.84 20.21 3.80
N GLU A 63 -1.90 20.29 5.13
CA GLU A 63 -1.03 21.13 5.96
C GLU A 63 0.46 20.77 5.79
N HIS A 64 0.76 19.47 5.70
CA HIS A 64 2.13 18.97 5.55
C HIS A 64 2.57 18.75 4.09
N GLY A 65 1.76 19.15 3.10
CA GLY A 65 2.09 19.02 1.68
C GLY A 65 2.24 17.57 1.21
N ILE A 66 1.55 16.62 1.83
CA ILE A 66 1.58 15.20 1.46
C ILE A 66 0.52 14.94 0.39
N GLU A 67 0.98 14.56 -0.80
CA GLU A 67 0.11 14.20 -1.92
C GLU A 67 -0.58 12.85 -1.70
N GLN A 68 -1.71 12.68 -2.37
CA GLN A 68 -2.45 11.44 -2.33
C GLN A 68 -1.79 10.39 -3.24
N ASP A 69 -1.60 9.18 -2.73
CA ASP A 69 -1.10 8.06 -3.53
C ASP A 69 -2.10 7.72 -4.64
N PRO A 70 -1.71 7.66 -5.93
CA PRO A 70 -2.63 7.38 -7.04
C PRO A 70 -3.39 6.07 -6.90
N ARG A 71 -2.81 5.09 -6.21
CA ARG A 71 -3.37 3.75 -6.05
C ARG A 71 -4.53 3.72 -5.08
N VAL A 72 -4.67 4.72 -4.22
CA VAL A 72 -5.54 4.65 -3.04
C VAL A 72 -7.03 4.51 -3.37
N SER A 73 -7.45 4.96 -4.55
CA SER A 73 -8.82 4.77 -5.06
C SER A 73 -9.13 3.32 -5.44
N LYS A 74 -8.10 2.48 -5.64
CA LYS A 74 -8.28 1.07 -6.01
C LYS A 74 -8.68 0.24 -4.79
N PRO A 75 -9.66 -0.67 -4.92
CA PRO A 75 -10.07 -1.54 -3.82
C PRO A 75 -8.92 -2.41 -3.29
N CYS A 76 -7.99 -2.79 -4.18
CA CYS A 76 -6.80 -3.57 -3.85
C CYS A 76 -5.65 -2.76 -3.21
N TYR A 77 -5.81 -1.46 -2.94
CA TYR A 77 -4.78 -0.66 -2.28
C TYR A 77 -4.53 -1.12 -0.84
N GLY A 78 -3.27 -1.46 -0.55
CA GLY A 78 -2.81 -1.92 0.74
C GLY A 78 -1.78 -3.04 0.61
N TYR A 79 -1.84 -4.02 1.51
CA TYR A 79 -0.88 -5.13 1.56
C TYR A 79 -0.81 -5.94 0.25
N ALA A 80 -1.91 -6.00 -0.52
CA ALA A 80 -1.93 -6.68 -1.82
C ALA A 80 -0.94 -6.04 -2.81
N CYS A 81 -0.61 -4.75 -2.68
CA CYS A 81 0.35 -4.10 -3.57
C CYS A 81 1.75 -4.74 -3.54
N TYR A 82 2.18 -5.37 -2.44
CA TYR A 82 3.49 -6.03 -2.37
C TYR A 82 3.62 -7.27 -3.25
N TYR A 83 2.47 -7.84 -3.57
CA TYR A 83 2.32 -9.12 -4.24
C TYR A 83 1.81 -8.95 -5.67
N CYS A 84 1.61 -7.71 -6.10
CA CYS A 84 1.10 -7.39 -7.42
C CYS A 84 2.21 -7.38 -8.48
N SER A 85 1.91 -7.84 -9.69
CA SER A 85 2.81 -7.85 -10.85
C SER A 85 3.07 -6.46 -11.44
N HIS A 86 2.14 -5.52 -11.28
CA HIS A 86 2.21 -4.17 -11.85
C HIS A 86 2.20 -3.06 -10.77
N ALA A 87 2.71 -3.36 -9.58
CA ALA A 87 2.77 -2.42 -8.45
C ALA A 87 3.51 -1.11 -8.79
N GLU A 88 4.57 -1.20 -9.61
CA GLU A 88 5.36 -0.05 -10.06
C GLU A 88 4.54 0.86 -10.99
N ALA A 89 3.95 0.31 -12.05
CA ALA A 89 3.06 1.05 -12.95
C ALA A 89 1.87 1.68 -12.20
N CYS A 90 1.31 0.97 -11.22
CA CYS A 90 0.27 1.49 -10.33
C CYS A 90 0.73 2.72 -9.53
N THR A 91 1.97 2.71 -9.03
CA THR A 91 2.53 3.83 -8.24
C THR A 91 2.81 5.04 -9.11
N ALA A 92 3.14 4.82 -10.39
CA ALA A 92 3.28 5.87 -11.40
C ALA A 92 1.94 6.38 -11.96
N GLY A 93 0.81 5.71 -11.66
CA GLY A 93 -0.50 6.05 -12.22
C GLY A 93 -0.67 5.67 -13.69
N GLU A 94 0.11 4.69 -14.18
CA GLU A 94 0.16 4.29 -15.60
C GLU A 94 -0.80 3.15 -15.96
N THR A 95 -1.56 2.64 -14.99
CA THR A 95 -2.47 1.51 -15.19
C THR A 95 -3.69 1.60 -14.29
N ASP A 96 -4.84 1.22 -14.83
CA ASP A 96 -6.10 1.07 -14.09
C ASP A 96 -6.40 -0.39 -13.69
N LEU A 97 -5.51 -1.34 -14.04
CA LEU A 97 -5.67 -2.73 -13.65
C LEU A 97 -5.76 -2.88 -12.12
N LEU A 98 -6.62 -3.79 -11.68
CA LEU A 98 -6.68 -4.26 -10.30
C LEU A 98 -5.60 -5.30 -10.04
N TYR A 99 -5.46 -5.74 -8.80
CA TYR A 99 -4.42 -6.67 -8.37
C TYR A 99 -4.32 -7.90 -9.28
N ILE A 100 -3.10 -8.16 -9.76
CA ILE A 100 -2.73 -9.40 -10.43
C ILE A 100 -1.58 -9.99 -9.61
N PRO A 101 -1.74 -11.18 -9.00
CA PRO A 101 -0.68 -11.78 -8.22
C PRO A 101 0.54 -12.05 -9.08
N ARG A 102 1.74 -11.88 -8.51
CA ARG A 102 2.96 -12.37 -9.15
C ARG A 102 2.91 -13.89 -9.26
N GLN A 103 3.60 -14.44 -10.26
CA GLN A 103 3.51 -15.86 -10.58
C GLN A 103 3.95 -16.75 -9.41
N GLU A 104 4.94 -16.31 -8.63
CA GLU A 104 5.57 -17.08 -7.56
C GLU A 104 4.65 -17.31 -6.35
N ILE A 105 3.61 -16.50 -6.21
CA ILE A 105 2.69 -16.53 -5.06
C ILE A 105 1.25 -16.85 -5.47
N ARG A 106 1.00 -17.07 -6.77
CA ARG A 106 -0.36 -17.28 -7.29
C ARG A 106 -1.07 -18.44 -6.60
N GLU A 107 -0.33 -19.50 -6.26
CA GLU A 107 -0.84 -20.68 -5.56
C GLU A 107 -1.02 -20.47 -4.05
N LEU A 108 -0.46 -19.39 -3.49
CA LEU A 108 -0.58 -19.03 -2.07
C LEU A 108 -1.76 -18.07 -1.80
N VAL A 109 -2.38 -17.56 -2.87
CA VAL A 109 -3.52 -16.64 -2.80
C VAL A 109 -4.80 -17.46 -2.69
N THR A 110 -5.54 -17.27 -1.60
CA THR A 110 -6.77 -18.04 -1.35
C THR A 110 -7.95 -17.49 -2.16
N GLU A 111 -8.87 -18.39 -2.53
CA GLU A 111 -10.14 -18.05 -3.20
C GLU A 111 -10.98 -17.06 -2.37
N GLU A 112 -10.84 -17.04 -1.05
CA GLU A 112 -11.53 -16.10 -0.15
C GLU A 112 -11.16 -14.63 -0.41
N SER A 113 -10.05 -14.38 -1.10
CA SER A 113 -9.65 -13.04 -1.50
C SER A 113 -10.26 -12.63 -2.86
N ALA A 114 -11.18 -13.41 -3.44
CA ALA A 114 -11.85 -13.12 -4.73
C ALA A 114 -12.56 -11.76 -4.82
N PHE A 115 -12.94 -11.13 -3.70
CA PHE A 115 -13.56 -9.79 -3.73
C PHE A 115 -12.59 -8.67 -4.19
N ILE A 116 -11.30 -8.97 -4.34
CA ILE A 116 -10.27 -8.10 -4.93
C ILE A 116 -9.66 -8.70 -6.21
N PHE A 117 -10.16 -9.84 -6.73
CA PHE A 117 -9.59 -10.56 -7.87
C PHE A 117 -10.61 -10.95 -8.94
N ASP A 118 -10.14 -11.05 -10.19
CA ASP A 118 -10.67 -12.03 -11.14
C ASP A 118 -9.56 -13.05 -11.40
N PHE A 119 -9.81 -14.33 -11.12
CA PHE A 119 -8.79 -15.40 -11.14
C PHE A 119 -8.39 -15.85 -12.56
N ASP A 120 -9.17 -15.44 -13.55
CA ASP A 120 -8.98 -15.69 -14.98
C ASP A 120 -8.22 -14.57 -15.72
N GLY A 121 -7.95 -13.45 -15.03
CA GLY A 121 -7.24 -12.30 -15.58
C GLY A 121 -8.14 -11.24 -16.22
N SER A 122 -9.47 -11.30 -16.06
CA SER A 122 -10.32 -10.14 -16.37
C SER A 122 -10.27 -9.06 -15.28
N SER A 123 -10.65 -7.85 -15.67
CA SER A 123 -10.85 -6.73 -14.76
C SER A 123 -12.18 -6.91 -14.06
N ILE A 124 -12.22 -6.92 -12.72
CA ILE A 124 -13.47 -6.59 -12.02
C ILE A 124 -13.71 -5.12 -12.30
N ASP A 125 -14.77 -4.79 -13.04
CA ASP A 125 -15.20 -3.41 -13.18
C ASP A 125 -15.29 -2.77 -11.79
N ASN A 126 -14.70 -1.60 -11.62
CA ASN A 126 -14.87 -0.82 -10.42
C ASN A 126 -16.38 -0.63 -10.22
N PRO A 127 -17.00 -1.08 -9.11
CA PRO A 127 -18.46 -1.08 -8.97
C PRO A 127 -19.10 0.32 -8.89
N VAL A 128 -18.39 1.38 -9.26
CA VAL A 128 -18.92 2.73 -9.37
C VAL A 128 -18.55 3.36 -10.71
N GLN A 129 -19.35 3.03 -11.72
CA GLN A 129 -19.98 4.04 -12.58
C GLN A 129 -21.43 3.63 -12.87
N ALA A 130 -22.25 3.60 -11.82
CA ALA A 130 -23.70 3.72 -11.97
C ALA A 130 -24.14 4.96 -11.19
N GLY A 131 -24.33 6.06 -11.93
CA GLY A 131 -25.20 7.21 -11.59
C GLY A 131 -24.93 7.97 -10.30
#